data_AF-A0A957SBB0-F1
#
_entry.id   AF-A0A957SBB0-F1
#
_cell.length_a   1.000
_cell.length_b   1.000
_cell.length_c   1.000
_cell.angle_alpha   90.00
_cell.angle_beta   90.00
_cell.angle_gamma   90.00
#
_symmetry.space_group_name_H-M   'P 1'
#
loop_
_entity.id
_entity.type
_entity.pdbx_description
1 polymer ?
#
loop_
_entity_poly.entity_id
_entity_poly.type
_entity_poly.pdbx_seq_one_letter_code
_entity_poly.pdbx_strand_id
1 'polypeptide(L)'
;GLNLLALGMSSISMLSSLYVQNHKTLPEYYAALDSEQLPTMRGVELTADDRLRREVIVELMCNFVLKKARVAAKYGIDFDSYFGEALHQLEPFVEDGLVELTTDQITVTTAGRLLIRNIVMNFDAYLQKKADNKPQFSRTV
;
A
#
# COMPACT_ATOMS: atom_id res chain seq x y z
N GLY A 1 5.68 -6.47 14.33
CA GLY A 1 5.04 -6.79 13.04
C GLY A 1 5.18 -8.27 12.79
N LEU A 2 4.27 -8.87 12.01
CA LEU A 2 4.37 -10.27 11.59
C LEU A 2 5.33 -10.38 10.39
N ASN A 3 6.14 -11.44 10.38
CA ASN A 3 6.94 -11.84 9.23
C ASN A 3 6.19 -12.96 8.48
N LEU A 4 6.06 -12.82 7.17
CA LEU A 4 5.50 -13.82 6.27
C LEU A 4 6.61 -14.37 5.39
N LEU A 5 6.84 -15.67 5.49
CA LEU A 5 7.71 -16.40 4.55
C LEU A 5 6.83 -17.24 3.64
N ALA A 6 6.86 -16.93 2.35
CA ALA A 6 6.09 -17.64 1.33
C ALA A 6 7.03 -18.55 0.52
N LEU A 7 6.57 -19.76 0.26
CA LEU A 7 7.31 -20.79 -0.48
C LEU A 7 6.64 -21.08 -1.81
N GLY A 8 7.42 -21.58 -2.77
CA GLY A 8 6.97 -21.89 -4.12
C GLY A 8 7.23 -20.77 -5.13
N MET A 9 7.05 -21.10 -6.42
CA MET A 9 7.25 -20.15 -7.52
C MET A 9 6.35 -18.93 -7.39
N SER A 10 6.83 -17.77 -7.83
CA SER A 10 6.16 -16.46 -7.83
C SER A 10 5.76 -15.88 -6.47
N SER A 11 5.89 -16.66 -5.40
CA SER A 11 5.48 -16.28 -4.05
C SER A 11 6.23 -15.05 -3.53
N ILE A 12 5.58 -14.27 -2.67
CA ILE A 12 6.11 -13.05 -2.10
C ILE A 12 6.19 -13.21 -0.58
N SER A 13 7.39 -13.10 -0.06
CA SER A 13 7.69 -13.02 1.36
C SER A 13 7.74 -11.56 1.81
N MET A 14 7.40 -11.33 3.07
CA MET A 14 7.36 -10.03 3.71
C MET A 14 8.02 -10.14 5.08
N LEU A 15 9.23 -9.61 5.19
CA LEU A 15 10.09 -9.76 6.35
C LEU A 15 10.45 -8.37 6.87
N SER A 16 9.89 -7.95 8.00
CA SER A 16 10.10 -6.62 8.55
C SER A 16 9.86 -5.51 7.50
N SER A 17 10.93 -4.87 7.01
CA SER A 17 10.92 -3.85 5.95
C SER A 17 11.27 -4.38 4.56
N LEU A 18 11.29 -5.68 4.33
CA LEU A 18 11.71 -6.28 3.06
C LEU A 18 10.57 -7.07 2.42
N TYR A 19 10.32 -6.81 1.14
CA TYR A 19 9.57 -7.73 0.30
C TYR A 19 10.54 -8.52 -0.57
N VAL A 20 10.34 -9.84 -0.65
CA VAL A 20 11.17 -10.73 -1.47
C VAL A 20 10.26 -11.57 -2.35
N GLN A 21 10.57 -11.65 -3.64
CA GLN A 21 9.80 -12.45 -4.59
C GLN A 21 10.64 -13.59 -5.13
N ASN A 22 10.10 -14.81 -5.09
CA ASN A 22 10.71 -15.96 -5.71
C ASN A 22 10.61 -15.90 -7.25
N HIS A 23 11.43 -16.69 -7.93
CA HIS A 23 11.38 -16.85 -9.39
C HIS A 23 9.97 -17.12 -9.89
N LYS A 24 9.60 -16.43 -10.98
CA LYS A 24 8.25 -16.46 -11.54
C LYS A 24 8.01 -17.66 -12.43
N THR A 25 9.06 -18.37 -12.83
CA THR A 25 8.98 -19.56 -13.67
C THR A 25 9.45 -20.79 -12.89
N LEU A 26 8.82 -21.93 -13.14
CA LEU A 26 9.22 -23.21 -12.54
C LEU A 26 10.67 -23.59 -12.87
N PRO A 27 11.16 -23.45 -14.13
CA PRO A 27 12.53 -23.84 -14.46
C PRO A 27 13.57 -23.05 -13.66
N GLU A 28 13.43 -21.73 -13.57
CA GLU A 28 14.37 -20.90 -12.78
C GLU A 28 14.27 -21.20 -11.28
N TYR A 29 13.06 -21.42 -10.78
CA TYR A 29 12.83 -21.78 -9.37
C TYR A 29 13.52 -23.09 -9.01
N TYR A 30 13.34 -24.16 -9.81
CA TYR A 30 13.99 -25.44 -9.57
C TYR A 30 15.50 -25.38 -9.80
N ALA A 31 15.98 -24.68 -10.83
CA ALA A 31 17.41 -24.52 -11.07
C ALA A 31 18.14 -23.87 -9.87
N ALA A 32 17.52 -22.89 -9.21
CA ALA A 32 18.06 -22.32 -7.98
C ALA A 32 18.10 -23.35 -6.85
N LEU A 33 17.04 -24.12 -6.65
CA LEU A 33 16.99 -25.16 -5.60
C LEU A 33 17.99 -26.30 -5.84
N ASP A 34 18.10 -26.77 -7.08
CA ASP A 34 19.02 -27.84 -7.49
C ASP A 34 20.49 -27.42 -7.36
N SER A 35 20.75 -26.10 -7.34
CA SER A 35 22.08 -25.52 -7.08
C SER A 35 22.29 -25.08 -5.62
N GLU A 36 21.40 -25.49 -4.71
CA GLU A 36 21.43 -25.13 -3.28
C GLU A 36 21.35 -23.61 -3.02
N GLN A 37 20.74 -22.85 -3.94
CA GLN A 37 20.52 -21.41 -3.82
C GLN A 37 19.08 -21.10 -3.43
N LEU A 38 18.89 -19.98 -2.73
CA LEU A 38 17.53 -19.47 -2.47
C LEU A 38 16.89 -19.07 -3.80
N PRO A 39 15.63 -19.48 -4.08
CA PRO A 39 14.97 -19.21 -5.36
C PRO A 39 14.42 -17.77 -5.44
N THR A 40 15.15 -16.81 -4.87
CA THR A 40 14.80 -15.39 -4.80
C THR A 40 15.20 -14.68 -6.09
N MET A 41 14.22 -14.11 -6.78
CA MET A 41 14.44 -13.34 -8.01
C MET A 41 14.79 -11.88 -7.71
N ARG A 42 14.09 -11.27 -6.75
CA ARG A 42 14.25 -9.84 -6.41
C ARG A 42 13.76 -9.54 -5.00
N GLY A 43 14.32 -8.48 -4.43
CA GLY A 43 13.85 -7.89 -3.17
C GLY A 43 13.65 -6.38 -3.29
N VAL A 44 12.80 -5.83 -2.42
CA VAL A 44 12.61 -4.39 -2.25
C VAL A 44 12.63 -4.08 -0.76
N GLU A 45 13.60 -3.28 -0.34
CA GLU A 45 13.62 -2.71 1.00
C GLU A 45 12.73 -1.48 1.04
N LEU A 46 11.83 -1.45 2.01
CA LEU A 46 10.87 -0.39 2.25
C LEU A 46 11.56 0.76 3.00
N THR A 47 11.46 1.95 2.44
CA THR A 47 11.83 3.19 3.10
C THR A 47 10.91 3.47 4.29
N ALA A 48 11.25 4.49 5.10
CA ALA A 48 10.36 4.96 6.15
C ALA A 48 9.00 5.43 5.60
N ASP A 49 9.00 6.11 4.46
CA ASP A 49 7.76 6.55 3.77
C ASP A 49 6.94 5.36 3.29
N ASP A 50 7.56 4.36 2.66
CA ASP A 50 6.84 3.17 2.19
C ASP A 50 6.15 2.43 3.35
N ARG A 51 6.83 2.33 4.50
CA ARG A 51 6.26 1.69 5.71
C ARG A 51 5.09 2.49 6.27
N LEU A 52 5.17 3.81 6.27
CA LEU A 52 4.10 4.71 6.71
C LEU A 52 2.88 4.59 5.80
N ARG A 53 3.07 4.75 4.49
CA ARG A 53 1.99 4.67 3.49
C ARG A 53 1.33 3.30 3.48
N ARG A 54 2.13 2.24 3.57
CA ARG A 54 1.61 0.87 3.68
C ARG A 54 0.67 0.72 4.88
N GLU A 55 1.01 1.28 6.04
CA GLU A 55 0.14 1.19 7.22
C GLU A 55 -1.18 1.91 7.00
N VAL A 56 -1.15 3.13 6.45
CA VAL A 56 -2.35 3.90 6.11
C VAL A 56 -3.25 3.13 5.13
N ILE A 57 -2.67 2.61 4.05
CA ILE A 57 -3.40 1.87 3.01
C ILE A 57 -4.01 0.58 3.58
N VAL A 58 -3.23 -0.23 4.32
CA VAL A 58 -3.71 -1.49 4.90
C VAL A 58 -4.81 -1.24 5.93
N GLU A 59 -4.66 -0.22 6.77
CA GLU A 59 -5.68 0.13 7.76
C GLU A 59 -7.01 0.50 7.09
N LEU A 60 -6.98 1.36 6.07
CA LEU A 60 -8.18 1.74 5.33
C LEU A 60 -8.78 0.56 4.55
N MET A 61 -7.95 -0.30 3.96
CA MET A 61 -8.43 -1.49 3.23
C MET A 61 -9.08 -2.53 4.12
N CYS A 62 -8.55 -2.76 5.33
CA CYS A 62 -9.04 -3.82 6.21
C CYS A 62 -10.12 -3.34 7.18
N ASN A 63 -9.96 -2.14 7.74
CA ASN A 63 -10.80 -1.65 8.83
C ASN A 63 -11.76 -0.54 8.38
N PHE A 64 -11.59 0.01 7.18
CA PHE A 64 -12.39 1.12 6.63
C PHE A 64 -12.40 2.39 7.49
N VAL A 65 -11.54 2.47 8.51
CA VAL A 65 -11.42 3.60 9.43
C VAL A 65 -9.95 3.78 9.77
N LEU A 66 -9.47 5.02 9.71
CA LEU A 66 -8.11 5.40 10.08
C LEU A 66 -8.14 6.52 11.11
N LYS A 67 -7.60 6.27 12.30
CA LYS A 67 -7.36 7.31 13.31
C LYS A 67 -6.02 8.01 13.02
N LYS A 68 -6.06 9.29 12.66
CA LYS A 68 -4.86 10.06 12.25
C LYS A 68 -3.83 10.14 13.37
N ALA A 69 -4.27 10.42 14.60
CA ALA A 69 -3.40 10.53 15.78
C ALA A 69 -2.58 9.26 16.05
N ARG A 70 -3.14 8.07 15.74
CA ARG A 70 -2.45 6.78 15.92
C ARG A 70 -1.23 6.68 14.99
N VAL A 71 -1.40 7.08 13.74
CA VAL A 71 -0.32 7.08 12.74
C VAL A 71 0.68 8.18 13.03
N ALA A 72 0.20 9.39 13.33
CA ALA A 72 1.02 10.55 13.69
C ALA A 72 2.00 10.22 14.83
N ALA A 73 1.49 9.65 15.93
CA ALA A 73 2.30 9.27 17.08
C ALA A 73 3.31 8.16 16.77
N LYS A 74 2.91 7.15 15.97
CA LYS A 74 3.77 6.02 15.64
C LYS A 74 4.95 6.41 14.75
N TYR A 75 4.73 7.32 13.81
CA TYR A 75 5.74 7.73 12.82
C TYR A 75 6.39 9.08 13.12
N GLY A 76 5.93 9.80 14.14
CA GLY A 76 6.48 11.10 14.53
C GLY A 76 6.22 12.18 13.48
N ILE A 77 5.02 12.19 12.88
CA ILE A 77 4.63 13.12 11.81
C ILE A 77 3.42 13.96 12.22
N ASP A 78 3.28 15.13 11.60
CA ASP A 78 1.99 15.81 11.48
C ASP A 78 1.21 15.18 10.31
N PHE A 79 0.09 14.51 10.59
CA PHE A 79 -0.60 13.68 9.59
C PHE A 79 -1.17 14.53 8.45
N ASP A 80 -1.82 15.65 8.77
CA ASP A 80 -2.50 16.47 7.77
C ASP A 80 -1.51 17.25 6.92
N SER A 81 -0.37 17.66 7.48
CA SER A 81 0.73 18.24 6.71
C SER A 81 1.42 17.21 5.82
N TYR A 82 1.65 15.99 6.33
CA TYR A 82 2.35 14.93 5.57
C TYR A 82 1.50 14.40 4.41
N PHE A 83 0.20 14.22 4.64
CA PHE A 83 -0.74 13.66 3.66
C PHE A 83 -1.63 14.73 3.01
N GLY A 84 -1.29 16.02 3.10
CA GLY A 84 -2.15 17.12 2.61
C GLY A 84 -2.64 16.94 1.18
N GLU A 85 -1.76 16.54 0.26
CA GLU A 85 -2.14 16.25 -1.13
C GLU A 85 -3.11 15.07 -1.24
N ALA A 86 -2.86 13.99 -0.48
CA ALA A 86 -3.75 12.83 -0.47
C ALA A 86 -5.12 13.19 0.12
N LEU A 87 -5.16 14.03 1.17
CA LEU A 87 -6.39 14.50 1.80
C LEU A 87 -7.20 15.39 0.86
N HIS A 88 -6.54 16.28 0.13
CA HIS A 88 -7.17 17.08 -0.92
C HIS A 88 -7.75 16.19 -2.03
N GLN A 89 -7.01 15.17 -2.46
CA GLN A 89 -7.50 14.18 -3.44
C GLN A 89 -8.67 13.33 -2.93
N LEU A 90 -8.99 13.35 -1.62
CA LEU A 90 -10.17 12.70 -1.08
C LEU A 90 -11.45 13.54 -1.19
N GLU A 91 -11.36 14.85 -1.45
CA GLU A 91 -12.53 15.75 -1.49
C GLU A 91 -13.66 15.25 -2.41
N PRO A 92 -13.41 14.79 -3.65
CA PRO A 92 -14.48 14.26 -4.51
C PRO A 92 -15.20 13.05 -3.91
N PHE A 93 -14.47 12.19 -3.19
CA PHE A 93 -15.06 11.04 -2.50
C PHE A 93 -15.88 11.45 -1.27
N VAL A 94 -15.54 12.58 -0.65
CA VAL A 94 -16.33 13.17 0.43
C VAL A 94 -17.62 13.77 -0.11
N GLU A 95 -17.54 14.51 -1.22
CA GLU A 95 -18.71 15.07 -1.92
C GLU A 95 -19.69 13.98 -2.36
N ASP A 96 -19.18 12.84 -2.86
CA ASP A 96 -19.97 11.67 -3.23
C ASP A 96 -20.48 10.83 -2.04
N GLY A 97 -20.13 11.19 -0.80
CA GLY A 97 -20.53 10.44 0.41
C GLY A 97 -19.86 9.07 0.56
N LEU A 98 -18.73 8.86 -0.12
CA LEU A 98 -17.94 7.62 -0.09
C LEU A 98 -16.92 7.61 1.05
N VAL A 99 -16.49 8.81 1.47
CA VAL A 99 -15.54 9.02 2.57
C VAL A 99 -16.10 10.08 3.51
N GLU A 100 -15.98 9.84 4.81
CA GLU A 100 -16.15 10.88 5.83
C GLU A 100 -14.76 11.30 6.32
N LEU A 101 -14.39 12.54 6.06
CA LEU A 101 -13.13 13.13 6.50
C LEU A 101 -13.40 14.09 7.67
N THR A 102 -12.75 13.82 8.80
CA THR A 102 -12.81 14.68 9.99
C THR A 102 -11.40 15.09 10.40
N THR A 103 -11.29 15.98 11.38
CA THR A 103 -10.00 16.36 11.96
C THR A 103 -9.25 15.16 12.54
N ASP A 104 -9.96 14.19 13.14
CA ASP A 104 -9.33 13.08 13.87
C ASP A 104 -9.20 11.77 13.07
N GLN A 105 -10.06 11.58 12.06
CA GLN A 105 -10.16 10.31 11.35
C GLN A 105 -10.64 10.41 9.91
N ILE A 106 -10.36 9.35 9.17
CA ILE A 106 -10.90 9.06 7.83
C ILE A 106 -11.76 7.81 7.96
N THR A 107 -13.02 7.87 7.52
CA THR A 107 -13.92 6.70 7.45
C THR A 107 -14.32 6.47 6.01
N VAL A 108 -14.21 5.24 5.53
CA VAL A 108 -14.79 4.81 4.26
C VAL A 108 -16.21 4.32 4.54
N THR A 109 -17.20 4.99 3.94
CA THR A 109 -18.61 4.64 4.13
C THR A 109 -18.91 3.27 3.50
N THR A 110 -20.05 2.68 3.83
CA THR A 110 -20.47 1.40 3.22
C THR A 110 -20.49 1.47 1.69
N ALA A 111 -20.92 2.60 1.11
CA ALA A 111 -20.89 2.82 -0.33
C ALA A 111 -19.45 2.94 -0.86
N GLY A 112 -18.57 3.65 -0.15
CA GLY A 112 -17.16 3.79 -0.50
C GLY A 112 -16.37 2.49 -0.50
N ARG A 113 -16.82 1.43 0.19
CA ARG A 113 -16.11 0.13 0.25
C ARG A 113 -15.94 -0.50 -1.13
N LEU A 114 -16.90 -0.32 -2.04
CA LEU A 114 -16.78 -0.81 -3.42
C LEU A 114 -15.65 -0.12 -4.19
N LEU A 115 -15.33 1.11 -3.81
CA LEU A 115 -14.30 1.96 -4.43
C LEU A 115 -13.05 2.09 -3.56
N ILE A 116 -12.87 1.21 -2.57
CA ILE A 116 -11.77 1.30 -1.59
C ILE A 116 -10.38 1.38 -2.26
N ARG A 117 -10.18 0.67 -3.38
CA ARG A 117 -8.91 0.75 -4.13
C ARG A 117 -8.67 2.15 -4.68
N ASN A 118 -9.68 2.79 -5.25
CA ASN A 118 -9.56 4.15 -5.78
C ASN A 118 -9.29 5.16 -4.65
N ILE A 119 -9.93 4.97 -3.49
CA ILE A 119 -9.75 5.83 -2.31
C ILE A 119 -8.32 5.74 -1.76
N VAL A 120 -7.82 4.52 -1.54
CA VAL A 120 -6.50 4.33 -0.90
C VAL A 120 -5.32 4.61 -1.84
N MET A 121 -5.54 4.60 -3.17
CA MET A 121 -4.51 4.95 -4.17
C MET A 121 -3.99 6.38 -4.00
N ASN A 122 -4.78 7.31 -3.44
CA ASN A 122 -4.34 8.68 -3.16
C ASN A 122 -3.19 8.75 -2.12
N PHE A 123 -3.00 7.68 -1.33
CA PHE A 123 -1.90 7.56 -0.37
C PHE A 123 -0.64 6.88 -0.95
N ASP A 124 -0.65 6.45 -2.22
CA ASP A 124 0.48 5.78 -2.87
C ASP A 124 1.38 6.79 -3.63
N ALA A 125 2.61 6.97 -3.13
CA ALA A 125 3.59 7.90 -3.72
C ALA A 125 4.07 7.51 -5.12
N TYR A 126 4.05 6.22 -5.48
CA TYR A 126 4.56 5.77 -6.79
C TYR A 126 3.54 5.95 -7.91
N LEU A 127 2.25 6.03 -7.57
CA LEU A 127 1.20 6.35 -8.53
C LEU A 127 1.20 7.85 -8.88
N GLN A 128 1.39 8.72 -7.88
CA GLN A 128 1.53 10.16 -8.10
C GLN A 128 2.71 10.48 -9.02
N LYS A 129 3.89 9.89 -8.77
CA LYS A 129 5.09 10.07 -9.62
C LYS A 129 4.93 9.57 -11.07
N LYS A 130 4.00 8.63 -11.31
CA LYS A 130 3.69 8.12 -12.66
C LYS A 130 2.70 9.00 -13.40
N ALA A 131 1.73 9.60 -12.69
CA ALA A 131 0.77 10.54 -13.29
C ALA A 131 1.48 11.76 -13.92
N ASP A 132 2.55 12.24 -13.29
CA ASP A 132 3.41 13.32 -13.83
C ASP A 132 4.11 12.95 -15.15
N ASN A 133 4.20 11.66 -15.50
CA ASN A 133 4.99 11.15 -16.63
C ASN A 133 4.18 10.56 -17.80
N LYS A 134 2.83 10.53 -17.73
CA LYS A 134 1.84 10.30 -18.83
C LYS A 134 0.48 9.88 -18.22
N PRO A 135 -0.66 10.12 -18.90
CA PRO A 135 -1.97 9.68 -18.40
C PRO A 135 -2.05 8.15 -18.39
N GLN A 136 -2.26 7.57 -17.20
CA GLN A 136 -2.38 6.13 -17.03
C GLN A 136 -3.86 5.76 -16.88
N PHE A 137 -4.46 5.30 -17.97
CA PHE A 137 -5.76 4.63 -17.95
C PHE A 137 -5.60 3.25 -17.28
N SER A 138 -5.81 3.17 -15.97
CA SER A 138 -6.06 1.89 -15.31
C SER A 138 -7.57 1.73 -15.15
N ARG A 139 -8.18 0.92 -16.01
CA ARG A 139 -9.57 0.48 -15.84
C ARG A 139 -9.65 -0.44 -14.63
N THR A 140 -10.17 0.07 -13.52
CA THR A 140 -10.74 -0.77 -12.46
C THR A 140 -12.14 -1.17 -12.93
N VAL A 141 -12.40 -2.48 -13.07
CA VAL A 141 -13.75 -3.03 -13.25
C VAL A 141 -14.35 -3.31 -11.89
#